data_AF-A0A3D5SL82-F1
#
_entry.id   AF-A0A3D5SL82-F1
#
_cell.length_a   1.000
_cell.length_b   1.000
_cell.length_c   1.000
_cell.angle_alpha   90.00
_cell.angle_beta   90.00
_cell.angle_gamma   90.00
#
_symmetry.space_group_name_H-M   'P 1'
#
loop_
_entity.id
_entity.type
_entity.pdbx_description
1 polymer ?
#
loop_
_entity_poly.entity_id
_entity_poly.type
_entity_poly.pdbx_seq_one_letter_code
_entity_poly.pdbx_strand_id
1 'polypeptide(L)'
;MEEMYALYKHHPSLAGFYSYQEGSGTYYVPYVREFSEHVKSLDANLLAACAPHIDDPLLAGYLSTVEELDIIIYQAGVMASYRTDNRKKYPLRRVKDFCALGAGAKRLQNKIAILHVELFGYLENRPNPDIVAASYDNIYGQILSAATVTDADGISLFSYHAHIYLPLKKYAQVARSRQAVVDGLKAFELIALQVSCEPNRIAVYFPYSDWIIERWPNYFLPALDAFRALGVPADVLPYAPPLEESIYPYYPLHMNQDVLARLLKERTVLVLPNVSGFQQTDSDLIKAFVEQGGVIVAFGPQIPMGRSYERKELFGGDETGGTRTHSAVVVKDAVGDRVEAGSHFALSRIQLPSWTANGARVIATFEDGSAAITLNKYGQGMIVTIIPDAWTAAQHMPELVRETIERAMSSTGVAPLVDIVGTNEKTDMAVGRTPEGFRVAVINHNSGEMEVMLRPLKTLDVRASGWVDLVSRNKLETSTADRSIRVKIPGRGFRALEFRRASAD
;
A
#
# COMPACT_ATOMS: atom_id res chain seq x y z
N MET A 1 -9.23 -35.37 -0.89
CA MET A 1 -9.46 -34.68 0.40
C MET A 1 -10.33 -35.51 1.34
N GLU A 2 -11.37 -36.19 0.84
CA GLU A 2 -12.23 -37.10 1.64
C GLU A 2 -11.45 -38.08 2.52
N GLU A 3 -10.45 -38.77 1.95
CA GLU A 3 -9.60 -39.70 2.72
C GLU A 3 -8.88 -38.98 3.88
N MET A 4 -8.23 -37.86 3.60
CA MET A 4 -7.55 -37.04 4.62
C MET A 4 -8.53 -36.55 5.69
N TYR A 5 -9.71 -36.06 5.30
CA TYR A 5 -10.73 -35.63 6.26
C TYR A 5 -11.22 -36.81 7.10
N ALA A 6 -11.53 -37.96 6.50
CA ALA A 6 -11.94 -39.15 7.22
C ALA A 6 -10.87 -39.61 8.23
N LEU A 7 -9.59 -39.50 7.87
CA LEU A 7 -8.46 -39.81 8.74
C LEU A 7 -8.30 -38.80 9.88
N TYR A 8 -8.48 -37.50 9.65
CA TYR A 8 -8.09 -36.48 10.64
C TYR A 8 -9.26 -35.76 11.34
N LYS A 9 -10.51 -35.91 10.90
CA LYS A 9 -11.67 -35.16 11.43
C LYS A 9 -11.94 -35.33 12.92
N HIS A 10 -11.44 -36.41 13.51
CA HIS A 10 -11.61 -36.67 14.93
C HIS A 10 -10.60 -35.91 15.81
N HIS A 11 -9.57 -35.29 15.21
CA HIS A 11 -8.63 -34.45 15.94
C HIS A 11 -9.20 -33.04 16.13
N PRO A 12 -9.26 -32.52 17.37
CA PRO A 12 -9.74 -31.16 17.63
C PRO A 12 -8.81 -30.07 17.05
N SER A 13 -7.62 -30.45 16.59
CA SER A 13 -6.66 -29.55 15.95
C SER A 13 -6.90 -29.34 14.45
N LEU A 14 -7.78 -30.12 13.80
CA LEU A 14 -8.08 -29.92 12.39
C LEU A 14 -8.94 -28.67 12.22
N ALA A 15 -8.34 -27.59 11.71
CA ALA A 15 -9.03 -26.33 11.47
C ALA A 15 -9.46 -26.14 10.01
N GLY A 16 -8.88 -26.88 9.06
CA GLY A 16 -9.15 -26.65 7.64
C GLY A 16 -8.14 -27.28 6.69
N PHE A 17 -8.28 -26.93 5.41
CA PHE A 17 -7.40 -27.33 4.33
C PHE A 17 -6.78 -26.11 3.64
N TYR A 18 -5.53 -26.27 3.23
CA TYR A 18 -4.78 -25.26 2.51
C TYR A 18 -4.29 -25.84 1.18
N SER A 19 -4.56 -25.14 0.08
CA SER A 19 -4.04 -25.50 -1.23
C SER A 19 -2.56 -25.16 -1.33
N TYR A 20 -1.70 -26.18 -1.31
CA TYR A 20 -0.26 -26.04 -1.53
C TYR A 20 0.10 -25.75 -2.99
N GLN A 21 -0.84 -25.92 -3.93
CA GLN A 21 -0.58 -25.65 -5.33
C GLN A 21 -0.33 -24.15 -5.53
N GLU A 22 0.92 -23.79 -5.82
CA GLU A 22 1.31 -22.44 -6.21
C GLU A 22 0.61 -22.10 -7.54
N GLY A 23 -0.03 -20.94 -7.56
CA GLY A 23 -0.73 -20.41 -8.72
C GLY A 23 -0.48 -18.92 -8.85
N SER A 24 -0.51 -18.43 -10.08
CA SER A 24 -0.31 -17.03 -10.42
C SER A 24 -1.38 -16.62 -11.43
N GLY A 25 -1.60 -15.32 -11.60
CA GLY A 25 -2.64 -14.82 -12.50
C GLY A 25 -4.07 -15.26 -12.16
N THR A 26 -5.02 -14.58 -12.78
CA THR A 26 -6.44 -14.77 -12.47
C THR A 26 -7.04 -16.12 -12.89
N TYR A 27 -6.38 -16.88 -13.76
CA TYR A 27 -6.77 -18.24 -14.15
C TYR A 27 -6.66 -19.26 -13.00
N TYR A 28 -6.02 -18.89 -11.88
CA TYR A 28 -5.98 -19.71 -10.67
C TYR A 28 -7.31 -19.72 -9.89
N VAL A 29 -8.16 -18.71 -10.09
CA VAL A 29 -9.39 -18.49 -9.31
C VAL A 29 -10.40 -19.66 -9.43
N PRO A 30 -10.68 -20.22 -10.63
CA PRO A 30 -11.60 -21.36 -10.75
C PRO A 30 -11.17 -22.58 -9.93
N TYR A 31 -9.87 -22.90 -9.92
CA TYR A 31 -9.35 -24.00 -9.12
C TYR A 31 -9.54 -23.75 -7.62
N VAL A 32 -9.24 -22.53 -7.15
CA VAL A 32 -9.43 -22.19 -5.72
C VAL A 32 -10.90 -22.26 -5.32
N ARG A 33 -11.81 -21.86 -6.22
CA ARG A 33 -13.26 -21.96 -5.99
C ARG A 33 -13.68 -23.42 -5.82
N GLU A 34 -13.38 -24.28 -6.79
CA GLU A 34 -13.70 -25.71 -6.71
C GLU A 34 -13.09 -26.38 -5.47
N PHE A 35 -11.83 -26.05 -5.16
CA PHE A 35 -11.16 -26.51 -3.95
C PHE A 35 -11.92 -26.09 -2.69
N SER A 36 -12.28 -24.80 -2.59
CA SER A 36 -12.93 -24.24 -1.40
C SER A 36 -14.35 -24.80 -1.23
N GLU A 37 -15.13 -24.88 -2.31
CA GLU A 37 -16.44 -25.52 -2.34
C GLU A 37 -16.36 -26.98 -1.86
N HIS A 38 -15.37 -27.74 -2.34
CA HIS A 38 -15.17 -29.12 -1.89
C HIS A 38 -14.83 -29.18 -0.39
N VAL A 39 -13.96 -28.30 0.11
CA VAL A 39 -13.64 -28.24 1.55
C VAL A 39 -14.89 -27.97 2.38
N LYS A 40 -15.72 -27.00 1.99
CA LYS A 40 -16.97 -26.67 2.68
C LYS A 40 -18.01 -27.78 2.58
N SER A 41 -17.98 -28.60 1.53
CA SER A 41 -18.86 -29.77 1.39
C SER A 41 -18.54 -30.90 2.39
N LEU A 42 -17.29 -30.99 2.87
CA LEU A 42 -16.88 -31.98 3.87
C LEU A 42 -17.40 -31.62 5.27
N ASP A 43 -17.27 -30.33 5.62
CA ASP A 43 -17.83 -29.70 6.83
C ASP A 43 -17.77 -28.18 6.65
N ALA A 44 -18.91 -27.51 6.82
CA ALA A 44 -19.04 -26.06 6.59
C ALA A 44 -18.14 -25.21 7.51
N ASN A 45 -17.70 -25.75 8.66
CA ASN A 45 -16.85 -25.04 9.62
C ASN A 45 -15.35 -25.15 9.31
N LEU A 46 -14.94 -25.96 8.31
CA LEU A 46 -13.54 -26.05 7.92
C LEU A 46 -13.09 -24.77 7.22
N LEU A 47 -11.91 -24.28 7.61
CA LEU A 47 -11.25 -23.17 6.91
C LEU A 47 -10.70 -23.65 5.56
N ALA A 48 -10.90 -22.87 4.51
CA ALA A 48 -10.26 -23.02 3.21
C ALA A 48 -9.22 -21.91 3.02
N ALA A 49 -8.01 -22.29 2.61
CA ALA A 49 -6.91 -21.35 2.42
C ALA A 49 -6.12 -21.61 1.12
N CYS A 50 -5.52 -20.56 0.56
CA CYS A 50 -4.56 -20.67 -0.55
C CYS A 50 -3.38 -19.70 -0.36
N ALA A 51 -2.24 -19.97 -1.03
CA ALA A 51 -1.11 -19.03 -1.08
C ALA A 51 -0.71 -18.78 -2.54
N PRO A 52 -1.38 -17.82 -3.21
CA PRO A 52 -1.00 -17.45 -4.56
C PRO A 52 0.32 -16.68 -4.58
N HIS A 53 1.08 -16.83 -5.67
CA HIS A 53 2.19 -15.94 -5.97
C HIS A 53 1.65 -14.67 -6.64
N ILE A 54 1.88 -13.49 -6.03
CA ILE A 54 1.44 -12.24 -6.65
C ILE A 54 2.47 -11.79 -7.70
N ASP A 55 2.22 -12.18 -8.93
CA ASP A 55 2.74 -11.51 -10.13
C ASP A 55 1.68 -10.59 -10.78
N ASP A 56 0.39 -10.88 -10.56
CA ASP A 56 -0.77 -10.15 -11.06
C ASP A 56 -1.63 -9.58 -9.89
N PRO A 57 -1.67 -8.25 -9.69
CA PRO A 57 -2.51 -7.59 -8.69
C PRO A 57 -4.00 -7.93 -8.78
N LEU A 58 -4.52 -8.27 -9.97
CA LEU A 58 -5.94 -8.61 -10.14
C LEU A 58 -6.30 -9.92 -9.43
N LEU A 59 -5.37 -10.88 -9.36
CA LEU A 59 -5.62 -12.15 -8.67
C LEU A 59 -6.06 -11.93 -7.23
N ALA A 60 -5.49 -10.94 -6.54
CA ALA A 60 -5.86 -10.65 -5.15
C ALA A 60 -7.33 -10.26 -5.03
N GLY A 61 -7.82 -9.39 -5.91
CA GLY A 61 -9.21 -8.97 -5.93
C GLY A 61 -10.18 -10.09 -6.28
N TYR A 62 -9.88 -10.91 -7.30
CA TYR A 62 -10.73 -12.04 -7.67
C TYR A 62 -10.80 -13.13 -6.59
N LEU A 63 -9.66 -13.48 -5.96
CA LEU A 63 -9.69 -14.44 -4.85
C LEU A 63 -10.50 -13.92 -3.66
N SER A 64 -10.47 -12.61 -3.41
CA SER A 64 -11.25 -12.03 -2.32
C SER A 64 -12.77 -12.20 -2.51
N THR A 65 -13.23 -12.40 -3.75
CA THR A 65 -14.64 -12.62 -4.07
C THR A 65 -15.06 -14.10 -4.08
N VAL A 66 -14.16 -15.06 -3.82
CA VAL A 66 -14.55 -16.47 -3.68
C VAL A 66 -15.20 -16.65 -2.31
N GLU A 67 -16.51 -16.86 -2.23
CA GLU A 67 -17.28 -16.88 -0.97
C GLU A 67 -16.73 -17.93 0.00
N GLU A 68 -16.49 -19.14 -0.48
CA GLU A 68 -16.06 -20.30 0.31
C GLU A 68 -14.59 -20.25 0.76
N LEU A 69 -13.80 -19.33 0.22
CA LEU A 69 -12.38 -19.14 0.59
C LEU A 69 -12.29 -18.25 1.83
N ASP A 70 -11.66 -18.70 2.91
CA ASP A 70 -11.57 -17.91 4.15
C ASP A 70 -10.26 -17.12 4.26
N ILE A 71 -9.13 -17.77 3.94
CA ILE A 71 -7.78 -17.24 4.18
C ILE A 71 -7.00 -17.14 2.87
N ILE A 72 -6.36 -15.99 2.67
CA ILE A 72 -5.43 -15.80 1.54
C ILE A 72 -4.05 -15.42 2.09
N ILE A 73 -3.06 -16.24 1.78
CA ILE A 73 -1.67 -16.08 2.21
C ILE A 73 -0.84 -15.58 1.02
N TYR A 74 -0.79 -14.27 0.83
CA TYR A 74 -0.19 -13.70 -0.37
C TYR A 74 1.33 -13.81 -0.36
N GLN A 75 1.90 -14.63 -1.24
CA GLN A 75 3.34 -14.83 -1.29
C GLN A 75 4.02 -13.59 -1.89
N ALA A 76 4.81 -12.90 -1.06
CA ALA A 76 5.64 -11.80 -1.50
C ALA A 76 6.80 -12.33 -2.35
N GLY A 77 6.87 -11.96 -3.64
CA GLY A 77 7.90 -12.41 -4.58
C GLY A 77 9.30 -11.78 -4.37
N VAL A 78 9.68 -11.45 -3.13
CA VAL A 78 10.89 -10.65 -2.84
C VAL A 78 12.15 -11.53 -2.75
N MET A 79 12.04 -12.77 -2.26
CA MET A 79 13.13 -13.73 -2.09
C MET A 79 12.80 -15.11 -2.70
N ALA A 80 11.92 -15.13 -3.71
CA ALA A 80 11.24 -16.31 -4.26
C ALA A 80 12.09 -17.28 -5.10
N SER A 81 13.43 -17.19 -5.08
CA SER A 81 14.26 -18.12 -5.85
C SER A 81 15.65 -18.30 -5.27
N TYR A 82 16.16 -19.53 -5.33
CA TYR A 82 17.56 -19.86 -5.09
C TYR A 82 18.40 -19.88 -6.37
N ARG A 83 17.79 -19.87 -7.56
CA ARG A 83 18.47 -20.05 -8.84
C ARG A 83 18.93 -18.72 -9.43
N THR A 84 20.19 -18.58 -9.86
CA THR A 84 20.79 -17.33 -10.38
C THR A 84 20.23 -16.85 -11.71
N ASP A 85 19.65 -17.74 -12.49
CA ASP A 85 19.23 -17.55 -13.88
C ASP A 85 17.79 -17.05 -14.05
N ASN A 86 16.98 -17.09 -12.99
CA ASN A 86 15.58 -16.62 -13.01
C ASN A 86 15.29 -15.80 -11.74
N ARG A 87 15.78 -14.55 -11.69
CA ARG A 87 15.66 -13.68 -10.50
C ARG A 87 15.21 -12.27 -10.87
N LYS A 88 13.99 -11.90 -10.47
CA LYS A 88 13.63 -10.50 -10.25
C LYS A 88 13.88 -10.17 -8.78
N LYS A 89 15.00 -9.50 -8.48
CA LYS A 89 15.37 -9.14 -7.09
C LYS A 89 14.67 -7.85 -6.70
N TYR A 90 13.60 -7.97 -5.93
CA TYR A 90 12.96 -6.80 -5.35
C TYR A 90 13.68 -6.37 -4.06
N PRO A 91 13.74 -5.07 -3.75
CA PRO A 91 14.21 -4.62 -2.45
C PRO A 91 13.23 -5.03 -1.34
N LEU A 92 13.73 -5.21 -0.11
CA LEU A 92 12.94 -5.74 1.02
C LEU A 92 11.65 -4.96 1.31
N ARG A 93 11.66 -3.64 1.09
CA ARG A 93 10.48 -2.77 1.21
C ARG A 93 9.26 -3.21 0.37
N ARG A 94 9.49 -3.99 -0.69
CA ARG A 94 8.41 -4.47 -1.57
C ARG A 94 7.57 -5.56 -0.91
N VAL A 95 8.03 -6.16 0.20
CA VAL A 95 7.18 -7.07 0.99
C VAL A 95 5.90 -6.35 1.41
N LYS A 96 5.99 -5.09 1.89
CA LYS A 96 4.82 -4.26 2.18
C LYS A 96 3.89 -4.17 0.97
N ASP A 97 4.44 -3.87 -0.22
CA ASP A 97 3.64 -3.62 -1.42
C ASP A 97 2.87 -4.87 -1.88
N PHE A 98 3.53 -6.03 -1.89
CA PHE A 98 2.89 -7.30 -2.25
C PHE A 98 1.88 -7.74 -1.19
N CYS A 99 2.22 -7.64 0.08
CA CYS A 99 1.32 -8.00 1.17
C CYS A 99 0.10 -7.05 1.26
N ALA A 100 0.28 -5.78 0.91
CA ALA A 100 -0.78 -4.78 0.90
C ALA A 100 -1.85 -5.04 -0.17
N LEU A 101 -1.53 -5.71 -1.27
CA LEU A 101 -2.54 -6.18 -2.23
C LEU A 101 -3.54 -7.12 -1.56
N GLY A 102 -3.03 -7.99 -0.69
CA GLY A 102 -3.84 -8.93 0.04
C GLY A 102 -4.70 -8.31 1.12
N ALA A 103 -4.10 -7.46 1.95
CA ALA A 103 -4.84 -6.69 2.95
C ALA A 103 -5.90 -5.79 2.29
N GLY A 104 -5.57 -5.16 1.15
CA GLY A 104 -6.49 -4.39 0.34
C GLY A 104 -7.65 -5.21 -0.20
N ALA A 105 -7.40 -6.41 -0.70
CA ALA A 105 -8.45 -7.30 -1.17
C ALA A 105 -9.37 -7.79 -0.04
N LYS A 106 -8.79 -8.16 1.12
CA LYS A 106 -9.55 -8.42 2.36
C LYS A 106 -10.47 -7.26 2.70
N ARG A 107 -9.93 -6.04 2.67
CA ARG A 107 -10.66 -4.81 2.99
C ARG A 107 -11.89 -4.67 2.11
N LEU A 108 -11.91 -5.21 0.89
CA LEU A 108 -13.07 -5.17 0.01
C LEU A 108 -14.10 -6.29 0.27
N GLN A 109 -13.70 -7.49 0.70
CA GLN A 109 -14.57 -8.69 0.68
C GLN A 109 -14.55 -9.57 1.96
N ASN A 110 -14.06 -9.05 3.09
CA ASN A 110 -14.13 -9.72 4.42
C ASN A 110 -13.43 -11.09 4.47
N LYS A 111 -12.17 -11.14 4.04
CA LYS A 111 -11.30 -12.33 4.12
C LYS A 111 -10.30 -12.20 5.27
N ILE A 112 -9.62 -13.29 5.61
CA ILE A 112 -8.45 -13.27 6.49
C ILE A 112 -7.20 -13.10 5.62
N ALA A 113 -6.45 -12.02 5.84
CA ALA A 113 -5.21 -11.72 5.13
C ALA A 113 -3.99 -12.04 6.00
N ILE A 114 -3.27 -13.10 5.64
CA ILE A 114 -2.00 -13.47 6.29
C ILE A 114 -0.84 -13.04 5.40
N LEU A 115 0.04 -12.21 5.96
CA LEU A 115 1.23 -11.73 5.26
C LEU A 115 2.26 -12.84 5.13
N HIS A 116 3.10 -12.80 4.10
CA HIS A 116 4.07 -13.84 3.83
C HIS A 116 5.50 -13.30 3.87
N VAL A 117 6.38 -14.00 4.57
CA VAL A 117 7.83 -13.74 4.56
C VAL A 117 8.60 -15.01 4.24
N GLU A 118 9.56 -14.90 3.34
CA GLU A 118 10.42 -16.01 2.91
C GLU A 118 11.68 -16.09 3.78
N LEU A 119 11.96 -17.27 4.33
CA LEU A 119 13.10 -17.53 5.22
C LEU A 119 14.31 -18.13 4.50
N PHE A 120 14.20 -18.33 3.19
CA PHE A 120 15.27 -18.74 2.30
C PHE A 120 15.63 -17.61 1.36
N GLY A 121 16.81 -17.68 0.77
CA GLY A 121 17.25 -16.61 -0.12
C GLY A 121 18.21 -17.01 -1.21
N TYR A 122 18.46 -16.02 -2.06
CA TYR A 122 19.52 -16.03 -3.06
C TYR A 122 20.87 -16.45 -2.45
N LEU A 123 21.74 -17.07 -3.25
CA LEU A 123 23.03 -17.59 -2.81
C LEU A 123 23.86 -16.56 -2.01
N GLU A 124 23.90 -15.32 -2.47
CA GLU A 124 24.59 -14.18 -1.86
C GLU A 124 23.96 -13.70 -0.54
N ASN A 125 22.71 -14.09 -0.27
CA ASN A 125 21.96 -13.73 0.92
C ASN A 125 22.04 -14.82 2.00
N ARG A 126 22.77 -15.91 1.76
CA ARG A 126 22.92 -17.03 2.70
C ARG A 126 24.15 -16.83 3.59
N PRO A 127 24.14 -17.35 4.82
CA PRO A 127 25.34 -17.36 5.67
C PRO A 127 26.52 -18.10 5.03
N ASN A 128 26.25 -19.18 4.29
CA ASN A 128 27.21 -19.87 3.42
C ASN A 128 26.45 -20.66 2.33
N PRO A 129 27.13 -21.16 1.28
CA PRO A 129 26.47 -21.84 0.15
C PRO A 129 25.65 -23.08 0.50
N ASP A 130 26.04 -23.82 1.56
CA ASP A 130 25.40 -25.06 2.00
C ASP A 130 24.17 -24.84 2.89
N ILE A 131 23.93 -23.59 3.33
CA ILE A 131 22.80 -23.22 4.17
C ILE A 131 21.73 -22.54 3.32
N VAL A 132 20.56 -23.15 3.22
CA VAL A 132 19.42 -22.59 2.46
C VAL A 132 18.74 -21.40 3.15
N ALA A 133 18.96 -21.21 4.46
CA ALA A 133 18.43 -20.09 5.23
C ALA A 133 18.97 -18.73 4.73
N ALA A 134 18.10 -17.72 4.70
CA ALA A 134 18.52 -16.34 4.48
C ALA A 134 19.26 -15.76 5.70
N SER A 135 20.02 -14.69 5.46
CA SER A 135 20.73 -13.94 6.48
C SER A 135 19.79 -13.16 7.41
N TYR A 136 20.34 -12.70 8.54
CA TYR A 136 19.61 -11.90 9.51
C TYR A 136 18.94 -10.68 8.88
N ASP A 137 19.70 -9.89 8.13
CA ASP A 137 19.22 -8.61 7.58
C ASP A 137 18.06 -8.82 6.60
N ASN A 138 18.08 -9.93 5.86
CA ASN A 138 17.03 -10.26 4.91
C ASN A 138 15.76 -10.76 5.61
N ILE A 139 15.88 -11.68 6.57
CA ILE A 139 14.71 -12.17 7.33
C ILE A 139 14.09 -11.02 8.13
N TYR A 140 14.90 -10.31 8.91
CA TYR A 140 14.45 -9.21 9.75
C TYR A 140 13.84 -8.07 8.93
N GLY A 141 14.50 -7.65 7.84
CA GLY A 141 14.00 -6.57 6.98
C GLY A 141 12.68 -6.89 6.27
N GLN A 142 12.45 -8.14 5.86
CA GLN A 142 11.16 -8.56 5.33
C GLN A 142 10.05 -8.49 6.38
N ILE A 143 10.30 -9.00 7.60
CA ILE A 143 9.31 -8.97 8.69
C ILE A 143 8.99 -7.52 9.08
N LEU A 144 9.99 -6.63 9.14
CA LEU A 144 9.76 -5.22 9.36
C LEU A 144 8.86 -4.62 8.28
N SER A 145 9.17 -4.84 7.00
CA SER A 145 8.35 -4.31 5.91
C SER A 145 6.90 -4.81 5.98
N ALA A 146 6.71 -6.12 6.21
CA ALA A 146 5.39 -6.73 6.43
C ALA A 146 4.63 -6.08 7.61
N ALA A 147 5.33 -5.74 8.69
CA ALA A 147 4.69 -5.17 9.88
C ALA A 147 3.97 -3.83 9.62
N THR A 148 4.33 -3.09 8.58
CA THR A 148 3.67 -1.82 8.22
C THR A 148 2.48 -1.96 7.27
N VAL A 149 2.13 -3.18 6.88
CA VAL A 149 0.87 -3.41 6.16
C VAL A 149 -0.28 -3.18 7.13
N THR A 150 -1.24 -2.38 6.72
CA THR A 150 -2.40 -2.01 7.53
C THR A 150 -3.45 -3.13 7.52
N ASP A 151 -4.14 -3.31 8.66
CA ASP A 151 -5.29 -4.22 8.80
C ASP A 151 -5.00 -5.67 8.36
N ALA A 152 -3.77 -6.15 8.57
CA ALA A 152 -3.41 -7.55 8.35
C ALA A 152 -3.76 -8.42 9.58
N ASP A 153 -4.21 -9.66 9.36
CA ASP A 153 -4.64 -10.57 10.44
C ASP A 153 -3.48 -11.39 11.02
N GLY A 154 -2.34 -11.45 10.33
CA GLY A 154 -1.18 -12.18 10.82
C GLY A 154 -0.04 -12.29 9.81
N ILE A 155 0.96 -13.09 10.15
CA ILE A 155 2.16 -13.33 9.34
C ILE A 155 2.49 -14.82 9.29
N SER A 156 2.91 -15.29 8.12
CA SER A 156 3.38 -16.64 7.84
C SER A 156 4.87 -16.61 7.47
N LEU A 157 5.61 -17.59 7.98
CA LEU A 157 7.07 -17.70 7.84
C LEU A 157 7.43 -18.90 6.96
N PHE A 158 7.66 -18.65 5.67
CA PHE A 158 7.79 -19.68 4.66
C PHE A 158 9.27 -20.01 4.32
N SER A 159 9.78 -21.21 4.58
CA SER A 159 9.25 -22.22 5.51
C SER A 159 10.20 -22.38 6.71
N TYR A 160 9.70 -22.06 7.89
CA TYR A 160 10.48 -22.10 9.14
C TYR A 160 11.08 -23.49 9.41
N HIS A 161 10.30 -24.55 9.17
CA HIS A 161 10.76 -25.92 9.43
C HIS A 161 12.00 -26.28 8.58
N ALA A 162 11.92 -26.09 7.26
CA ALA A 162 12.96 -26.50 6.32
C ALA A 162 14.18 -25.57 6.33
N HIS A 163 14.01 -24.29 6.63
CA HIS A 163 15.06 -23.28 6.50
C HIS A 163 15.68 -22.84 7.82
N ILE A 164 14.97 -23.00 8.94
CA ILE A 164 15.49 -22.64 10.27
C ILE A 164 15.61 -23.87 11.15
N TYR A 165 14.53 -24.59 11.41
CA TYR A 165 14.51 -25.66 12.41
C TYR A 165 15.42 -26.85 12.07
N LEU A 166 15.31 -27.43 10.86
CA LEU A 166 16.17 -28.54 10.45
C LEU A 166 17.64 -28.10 10.27
N PRO A 167 17.96 -27.00 9.55
CA PRO A 167 19.34 -26.59 9.35
C PRO A 167 20.07 -26.23 10.64
N LEU A 168 19.37 -25.72 11.66
CA LEU A 168 19.95 -25.41 12.97
C LEU A 168 20.55 -26.63 13.67
N LYS A 169 20.03 -27.83 13.41
CA LYS A 169 20.59 -29.08 13.97
C LYS A 169 21.97 -29.42 13.40
N LYS A 170 22.32 -28.88 12.22
CA LYS A 170 23.56 -29.17 11.49
C LYS A 170 24.52 -27.98 11.46
N TYR A 171 23.99 -26.75 11.43
CA TYR A 171 24.77 -25.54 11.19
C TYR A 171 24.52 -24.49 12.28
N ALA A 172 25.51 -24.26 13.16
CA ALA A 172 25.41 -23.27 14.24
C ALA A 172 25.15 -21.83 13.74
N GLN A 173 25.59 -21.50 12.52
CA GLN A 173 25.38 -20.19 11.88
C GLN A 173 23.89 -19.84 11.71
N VAL A 174 23.00 -20.84 11.61
CA VAL A 174 21.55 -20.66 11.49
C VAL A 174 20.94 -20.06 12.76
N ALA A 175 21.63 -20.10 13.90
CA ALA A 175 21.19 -19.44 15.12
C ALA A 175 20.93 -17.94 14.91
N ARG A 176 21.74 -17.29 14.06
CA ARG A 176 21.55 -15.87 13.71
C ARG A 176 20.32 -15.64 12.83
N SER A 177 20.03 -16.54 11.88
CA SER A 177 18.80 -16.50 11.09
C SER A 177 17.55 -16.73 11.96
N ARG A 178 17.61 -17.65 12.93
CA ARG A 178 16.55 -17.83 13.93
C ARG A 178 16.35 -16.58 14.77
N GLN A 179 17.43 -15.92 15.19
CA GLN A 179 17.35 -14.69 15.96
C GLN A 179 16.62 -13.58 15.19
N ALA A 180 16.84 -13.47 13.87
CA ALA A 180 16.12 -12.53 13.01
C ALA A 180 14.61 -12.77 13.00
N VAL A 181 14.17 -14.03 13.05
CA VAL A 181 12.74 -14.37 13.20
C VAL A 181 12.21 -13.87 14.54
N VAL A 182 12.92 -14.14 15.63
CA VAL A 182 12.51 -13.72 16.98
C VAL A 182 12.41 -12.21 17.11
N ASP A 183 13.44 -11.49 16.66
CA ASP A 183 13.47 -10.03 16.75
C ASP A 183 12.46 -9.39 15.78
N GLY A 184 12.30 -9.99 14.60
CA GLY A 184 11.30 -9.59 13.62
C GLY A 184 9.88 -9.73 14.17
N LEU A 185 9.54 -10.88 14.77
CA LEU A 185 8.20 -11.11 15.33
C LEU A 185 7.87 -10.16 16.50
N LYS A 186 8.85 -9.81 17.34
CA LYS A 186 8.67 -8.77 18.38
C LYS A 186 8.36 -7.41 17.77
N ALA A 187 9.06 -7.03 16.70
CA ALA A 187 8.81 -5.80 15.98
C ALA A 187 7.44 -5.84 15.27
N PHE A 188 7.09 -6.98 14.68
CA PHE A 188 5.80 -7.22 14.04
C PHE A 188 4.66 -7.06 15.03
N GLU A 189 4.72 -7.73 16.19
CA GLU A 189 3.72 -7.62 17.24
C GLU A 189 3.52 -6.16 17.69
N LEU A 190 4.62 -5.42 17.89
CA LEU A 190 4.54 -4.02 18.26
C LEU A 190 3.88 -3.17 17.16
N ILE A 191 4.33 -3.28 15.91
CA ILE A 191 3.88 -2.39 14.84
C ILE A 191 2.48 -2.79 14.35
N ALA A 192 2.26 -4.07 14.03
CA ALA A 192 0.99 -4.58 13.50
C ALA A 192 -0.17 -4.42 14.50
N LEU A 193 0.06 -4.72 15.78
CA LEU A 193 -1.00 -4.69 16.80
C LEU A 193 -1.19 -3.33 17.48
N GLN A 194 -0.25 -2.38 17.32
CA GLN A 194 -0.36 -1.09 17.99
C GLN A 194 -0.38 0.10 17.02
N VAL A 195 0.11 -0.03 15.78
CA VAL A 195 0.28 1.08 14.85
C VAL A 195 -0.47 0.88 13.55
N SER A 196 -0.26 -0.23 12.83
CA SER A 196 -0.89 -0.50 11.52
C SER A 196 -2.25 -1.22 11.64
N CYS A 197 -2.99 -0.99 12.72
CA CYS A 197 -4.24 -1.70 12.99
C CYS A 197 -5.40 -1.25 12.10
N GLU A 198 -5.37 -0.02 11.58
CA GLU A 198 -6.43 0.54 10.76
C GLU A 198 -5.92 0.83 9.34
N PRO A 199 -6.78 0.69 8.32
CA PRO A 199 -6.45 1.10 6.96
C PRO A 199 -6.08 2.58 6.86
N ASN A 200 -5.12 2.89 6.00
CA ASN A 200 -4.85 4.27 5.62
C ASN A 200 -6.03 4.83 4.81
N ARG A 201 -6.26 6.14 4.97
CA ARG A 201 -7.30 6.84 4.23
C ARG A 201 -6.95 7.08 2.77
N ILE A 202 -5.69 6.90 2.38
CA ILE A 202 -5.23 7.03 1.00
C ILE A 202 -4.77 5.66 0.50
N ALA A 203 -5.23 5.29 -0.70
CA ALA A 203 -4.92 4.00 -1.29
C ALA A 203 -4.65 4.12 -2.78
N VAL A 204 -3.59 3.47 -3.24
CA VAL A 204 -3.30 3.30 -4.66
C VAL A 204 -4.25 2.26 -5.23
N TYR A 205 -5.12 2.67 -6.14
CA TYR A 205 -6.12 1.81 -6.76
C TYR A 205 -5.56 1.15 -8.02
N PHE A 206 -5.62 -0.18 -8.09
CA PHE A 206 -5.21 -0.97 -9.25
C PHE A 206 -6.46 -1.41 -10.04
N PRO A 207 -6.76 -0.81 -11.19
CA PRO A 207 -7.98 -1.08 -11.95
C PRO A 207 -7.89 -2.39 -12.75
N TYR A 208 -9.05 -2.91 -13.16
CA TYR A 208 -9.17 -4.06 -14.06
C TYR A 208 -8.53 -3.81 -15.43
N SER A 209 -8.61 -2.57 -15.93
CA SER A 209 -8.06 -2.15 -17.23
C SER A 209 -6.54 -2.21 -17.34
N ASP A 210 -5.83 -2.36 -16.23
CA ASP A 210 -4.37 -2.47 -16.18
C ASP A 210 -3.89 -3.94 -16.09
N TRP A 211 -4.58 -4.85 -16.79
CA TRP A 211 -4.22 -6.27 -16.99
C TRP A 211 -2.84 -6.49 -17.65
N ILE A 212 -2.15 -5.43 -18.08
CA ILE A 212 -0.76 -5.48 -18.55
C ILE A 212 0.16 -5.53 -17.31
N ILE A 213 0.71 -6.72 -17.04
CA ILE A 213 1.58 -7.00 -15.88
C ILE A 213 2.77 -6.02 -15.73
N GLU A 214 3.24 -5.43 -16.83
CA GLU A 214 4.34 -4.47 -16.87
C GLU A 214 3.98 -3.11 -16.23
N ARG A 215 2.68 -2.80 -16.10
CA ARG A 215 2.24 -1.55 -15.45
C ARG A 215 2.55 -1.54 -13.97
N TRP A 216 2.48 -2.69 -13.29
CA TRP A 216 2.87 -2.83 -11.89
C TRP A 216 4.30 -2.30 -11.61
N PRO A 217 5.36 -2.84 -12.25
CA PRO A 217 6.72 -2.33 -12.05
C PRO A 217 6.96 -0.93 -12.64
N ASN A 218 6.22 -0.50 -13.67
CA ASN A 218 6.50 0.76 -14.36
C ASN A 218 5.80 1.98 -13.75
N TYR A 219 4.64 1.80 -13.10
CA TYR A 219 3.83 2.93 -12.63
C TYR A 219 3.40 2.80 -11.17
N PHE A 220 2.96 1.61 -10.74
CA PHE A 220 2.50 1.40 -9.36
C PHE A 220 3.65 1.36 -8.36
N LEU A 221 4.69 0.56 -8.62
CA LEU A 221 5.86 0.47 -7.74
C LEU A 221 6.61 1.81 -7.60
N PRO A 222 6.80 2.63 -8.65
CA PRO A 222 7.35 3.98 -8.52
C PRO A 222 6.42 4.95 -7.78
N ALA A 223 5.10 4.86 -7.97
CA ALA A 223 4.17 5.67 -7.20
C ALA A 223 4.25 5.35 -5.70
N LEU A 224 4.27 4.07 -5.31
CA LEU A 224 4.46 3.66 -3.92
C LEU A 224 5.79 4.19 -3.35
N ASP A 225 6.87 4.17 -4.14
CA ASP A 225 8.14 4.79 -3.75
C ASP A 225 8.02 6.31 -3.59
N ALA A 226 7.20 6.99 -4.40
CA ALA A 226 6.90 8.41 -4.26
C ALA A 226 6.18 8.72 -2.95
N PHE A 227 5.16 7.95 -2.59
CA PHE A 227 4.46 8.09 -1.31
C PHE A 227 5.40 7.86 -0.11
N ARG A 228 6.34 6.93 -0.21
CA ARG A 228 7.41 6.75 0.78
C ARG A 228 8.31 7.99 0.89
N ALA A 229 8.75 8.55 -0.24
CA ALA A 229 9.57 9.76 -0.25
C ALA A 229 8.83 10.99 0.26
N LEU A 230 7.51 11.07 0.03
CA LEU A 230 6.64 12.14 0.53
C LEU A 230 6.28 11.99 2.01
N GLY A 231 6.56 10.86 2.64
CA GLY A 231 6.16 10.63 4.03
C GLY A 231 4.67 10.39 4.21
N VAL A 232 4.00 9.85 3.19
CA VAL A 232 2.56 9.61 3.18
C VAL A 232 2.32 8.09 3.19
N PRO A 233 1.80 7.51 4.30
CA PRO A 233 1.44 6.09 4.33
C PRO A 233 0.25 5.85 3.39
N ALA A 234 0.46 5.05 2.34
CA ALA A 234 -0.58 4.65 1.41
C ALA A 234 -0.80 3.13 1.45
N ASP A 235 -2.06 2.73 1.31
CA ASP A 235 -2.48 1.34 1.08
C ASP A 235 -2.50 1.02 -0.42
N VAL A 236 -2.79 -0.24 -0.75
CA VAL A 236 -3.06 -0.69 -2.11
C VAL A 236 -4.46 -1.31 -2.13
N LEU A 237 -5.27 -0.98 -3.14
CA LEU A 237 -6.60 -1.55 -3.34
C LEU A 237 -6.68 -2.13 -4.75
N PRO A 238 -6.74 -3.46 -4.90
CA PRO A 238 -6.98 -4.07 -6.20
C PRO A 238 -8.46 -3.94 -6.59
N TYR A 239 -8.73 -3.93 -7.89
CA TYR A 239 -10.06 -4.14 -8.43
C TYR A 239 -10.65 -5.46 -7.89
N ALA A 240 -11.90 -5.44 -7.43
CA ALA A 240 -12.65 -6.64 -7.05
C ALA A 240 -13.98 -6.68 -7.84
N PRO A 241 -14.24 -7.74 -8.63
CA PRO A 241 -15.49 -7.88 -9.38
C PRO A 241 -16.70 -8.07 -8.45
N PRO A 242 -17.93 -7.84 -8.91
CA PRO A 242 -19.13 -8.34 -8.21
C PRO A 242 -19.03 -9.84 -7.96
N LEU A 243 -19.60 -10.32 -6.85
CA LEU A 243 -19.56 -11.74 -6.47
C LEU A 243 -20.06 -12.66 -7.60
N GLU A 244 -21.19 -12.33 -8.20
CA GLU A 244 -21.82 -13.10 -9.29
C GLU A 244 -21.00 -13.08 -10.60
N GLU A 245 -20.04 -12.17 -10.73
CA GLU A 245 -19.19 -11.99 -11.91
C GLU A 245 -17.75 -12.42 -11.67
N SER A 246 -17.45 -12.99 -10.50
CA SER A 246 -16.12 -13.48 -10.12
C SER A 246 -15.76 -14.84 -10.74
N ILE A 247 -16.44 -15.23 -11.83
CA ILE A 247 -16.29 -16.53 -12.50
C ILE A 247 -15.65 -16.33 -13.87
N TYR A 248 -14.45 -16.89 -14.05
CA TYR A 248 -13.80 -16.97 -15.36
C TYR A 248 -14.59 -17.89 -16.30
N PRO A 249 -14.66 -17.60 -17.61
CA PRO A 249 -13.84 -16.64 -18.37
C PRO A 249 -14.47 -15.26 -18.59
N TYR A 250 -15.45 -14.82 -17.78
CA TYR A 250 -16.22 -13.62 -18.10
C TYR A 250 -15.53 -12.32 -17.68
N TYR A 251 -15.51 -11.35 -18.60
CA TYR A 251 -15.20 -9.95 -18.29
C TYR A 251 -16.32 -9.42 -17.39
N PRO A 252 -16.03 -8.89 -16.20
CA PRO A 252 -17.05 -8.29 -15.37
C PRO A 252 -17.73 -7.17 -16.16
N LEU A 253 -19.06 -7.11 -16.07
CA LEU A 253 -19.93 -6.22 -16.83
C LEU A 253 -20.54 -5.13 -15.95
N HIS A 254 -20.65 -5.38 -14.64
CA HIS A 254 -21.26 -4.43 -13.72
C HIS A 254 -20.28 -3.91 -12.66
N MET A 255 -20.54 -2.69 -12.20
CA MET A 255 -19.85 -2.08 -11.07
C MET A 255 -20.16 -2.86 -9.78
N ASN A 256 -19.13 -3.09 -8.96
CA ASN A 256 -19.29 -3.67 -7.64
C ASN A 256 -19.83 -2.61 -6.64
N GLN A 257 -21.13 -2.72 -6.31
CA GLN A 257 -21.82 -1.81 -5.40
C GLN A 257 -21.31 -1.90 -3.96
N ASP A 258 -20.90 -3.08 -3.50
CA ASP A 258 -20.39 -3.28 -2.14
C ASP A 258 -19.04 -2.60 -1.95
N VAL A 259 -18.19 -2.68 -2.97
CA VAL A 259 -16.91 -1.95 -3.03
C VAL A 259 -17.19 -0.45 -2.98
N LEU A 260 -18.09 0.07 -3.81
CA LEU A 260 -18.47 1.49 -3.81
C LEU A 260 -18.94 1.96 -2.43
N ALA A 261 -19.91 1.25 -1.84
CA ALA A 261 -20.48 1.58 -0.54
C ALA A 261 -19.40 1.59 0.56
N ARG A 262 -18.46 0.64 0.51
CA ARG A 262 -17.36 0.55 1.46
C ARG A 262 -16.37 1.69 1.32
N LEU A 263 -15.95 2.02 0.10
CA LEU A 263 -15.02 3.12 -0.16
C LEU A 263 -15.57 4.46 0.34
N LEU A 264 -16.87 4.71 0.12
CA LEU A 264 -17.58 5.90 0.59
C LEU A 264 -17.70 5.92 2.12
N LYS A 265 -18.12 4.80 2.73
CA LYS A 265 -18.24 4.67 4.20
C LYS A 265 -16.90 4.94 4.89
N GLU A 266 -15.81 4.43 4.33
CA GLU A 266 -14.46 4.58 4.87
C GLU A 266 -13.80 5.90 4.48
N ARG A 267 -14.44 6.72 3.63
CA ARG A 267 -13.93 8.02 3.20
C ARG A 267 -12.53 7.92 2.60
N THR A 268 -12.32 6.89 1.79
CA THR A 268 -11.04 6.60 1.15
C THR A 268 -10.75 7.66 0.08
N VAL A 269 -9.49 8.08 -0.05
CA VAL A 269 -8.98 8.83 -1.18
C VAL A 269 -8.29 7.84 -2.11
N LEU A 270 -8.79 7.70 -3.34
CA LEU A 270 -8.17 6.83 -4.32
C LEU A 270 -7.06 7.56 -5.07
N VAL A 271 -5.93 6.90 -5.23
CA VAL A 271 -4.82 7.38 -6.04
C VAL A 271 -4.77 6.57 -7.32
N LEU A 272 -4.74 7.27 -8.45
CA LEU A 272 -4.60 6.67 -9.78
C LEU A 272 -3.20 7.01 -10.31
N PRO A 273 -2.22 6.09 -10.19
CA PRO A 273 -0.85 6.36 -10.59
C PRO A 273 -0.68 6.11 -12.09
N ASN A 274 -0.86 7.14 -12.91
CA ASN A 274 -0.62 7.11 -14.35
C ASN A 274 -1.49 6.08 -15.08
N VAL A 275 -2.76 5.95 -14.70
CA VAL A 275 -3.73 5.01 -15.30
C VAL A 275 -4.23 5.54 -16.64
N SER A 276 -4.03 4.80 -17.73
CA SER A 276 -4.39 5.28 -19.08
C SER A 276 -5.88 5.25 -19.39
N GLY A 277 -6.63 4.32 -18.80
CA GLY A 277 -8.07 4.27 -18.99
C GLY A 277 -8.72 3.18 -18.19
N PHE A 278 -10.04 3.16 -18.20
CA PHE A 278 -10.88 2.22 -17.49
C PHE A 278 -11.74 1.40 -18.46
N GLN A 279 -11.93 0.12 -18.13
CA GLN A 279 -13.00 -0.68 -18.72
C GLN A 279 -14.35 -0.18 -18.17
N GLN A 280 -15.46 -0.65 -18.75
CA GLN A 280 -16.81 -0.18 -18.38
C GLN A 280 -17.05 -0.25 -16.86
N THR A 281 -16.69 -1.36 -16.23
CA THR A 281 -16.92 -1.60 -14.78
C THR A 281 -16.16 -0.65 -13.87
N ASP A 282 -14.86 -0.46 -14.11
CA ASP A 282 -14.07 0.54 -13.39
C ASP A 282 -14.54 1.96 -13.69
N SER A 283 -14.90 2.24 -14.94
CA SER A 283 -15.37 3.55 -15.38
C SER A 283 -16.66 3.94 -14.66
N ASP A 284 -17.60 3.00 -14.51
CA ASP A 284 -18.83 3.17 -13.72
C ASP A 284 -18.51 3.35 -12.23
N LEU A 285 -17.62 2.53 -11.66
CA LEU A 285 -17.18 2.63 -10.27
C LEU A 285 -16.59 3.99 -9.94
N ILE A 286 -15.63 4.44 -10.74
CA ILE A 286 -14.89 5.68 -10.52
C ILE A 286 -15.80 6.89 -10.66
N LYS A 287 -16.69 6.90 -11.67
CA LYS A 287 -17.69 7.95 -11.83
C LYS A 287 -18.63 8.00 -10.63
N ALA A 288 -19.26 6.88 -10.29
CA ALA A 288 -20.22 6.81 -9.19
C ALA A 288 -19.59 7.17 -7.84
N PHE A 289 -18.35 6.74 -7.61
CA PHE A 289 -17.58 7.07 -6.41
C PHE A 289 -17.42 8.58 -6.25
N VAL A 290 -16.97 9.28 -7.29
CA VAL A 290 -16.80 10.75 -7.22
C VAL A 290 -18.15 11.46 -7.15
N GLU A 291 -19.16 11.03 -7.92
CA GLU A 291 -20.50 11.63 -7.87
C GLU A 291 -21.10 11.62 -6.46
N GLN A 292 -20.83 10.57 -5.68
CA GLN A 292 -21.36 10.35 -4.33
C GLN A 292 -20.45 10.88 -3.21
N GLY A 293 -19.43 11.70 -3.53
CA GLY A 293 -18.59 12.35 -2.51
C GLY A 293 -17.20 11.75 -2.34
N GLY A 294 -16.85 10.75 -3.14
CA GLY A 294 -15.51 10.19 -3.22
C GLY A 294 -14.48 11.19 -3.72
N VAL A 295 -13.21 10.95 -3.38
CA VAL A 295 -12.09 11.83 -3.73
C VAL A 295 -11.00 11.04 -4.43
N ILE A 296 -10.48 11.59 -5.53
CA ILE A 296 -9.42 10.99 -6.32
C ILE A 296 -8.23 11.95 -6.46
N VAL A 297 -7.02 11.40 -6.37
CA VAL A 297 -5.79 12.06 -6.80
C VAL A 297 -5.21 11.28 -7.98
N ALA A 298 -5.32 11.84 -9.18
CA ALA A 298 -4.83 11.23 -10.41
C ALA A 298 -3.47 11.83 -10.77
N PHE A 299 -2.45 10.99 -10.86
CA PHE A 299 -1.14 11.34 -11.38
C PHE A 299 -1.03 10.92 -12.84
N GLY A 300 -0.43 11.74 -13.68
CA GLY A 300 -0.28 11.50 -15.12
C GLY A 300 1.07 10.91 -15.51
N PRO A 301 1.51 11.06 -16.77
CA PRO A 301 0.87 11.83 -17.84
C PRO A 301 -0.41 11.18 -18.41
N GLN A 302 -0.60 9.88 -18.22
CA GLN A 302 -1.78 9.14 -18.64
C GLN A 302 -2.87 9.32 -17.58
N ILE A 303 -3.72 10.34 -17.78
CA ILE A 303 -4.94 10.54 -16.99
C ILE A 303 -6.08 9.75 -17.65
N PRO A 304 -6.87 8.96 -16.88
CA PRO A 304 -7.64 7.87 -17.46
C PRO A 304 -8.84 8.34 -18.28
N MET A 305 -8.95 7.77 -19.48
CA MET A 305 -10.20 7.78 -20.25
C MET A 305 -11.17 6.73 -19.72
N GLY A 306 -12.48 7.00 -19.82
CA GLY A 306 -13.53 6.06 -19.43
C GLY A 306 -14.66 6.06 -20.45
N ARG A 307 -15.52 5.04 -20.39
CA ARG A 307 -16.71 4.94 -21.25
C ARG A 307 -17.94 5.63 -20.66
N SER A 308 -17.93 5.89 -19.35
CA SER A 308 -19.10 6.35 -18.58
C SER A 308 -19.06 7.85 -18.31
N TYR A 309 -17.95 8.51 -18.62
CA TYR A 309 -17.72 9.93 -18.36
C TYR A 309 -16.86 10.55 -19.46
N GLU A 310 -17.02 11.85 -19.66
CA GLU A 310 -16.11 12.66 -20.46
C GLU A 310 -14.88 13.04 -19.62
N ARG A 311 -13.67 12.73 -20.11
CA ARG A 311 -12.41 12.95 -19.35
C ARG A 311 -12.28 14.41 -18.86
N LYS A 312 -12.60 15.36 -19.74
CA LYS A 312 -12.57 16.80 -19.46
C LYS A 312 -13.57 17.25 -18.39
N GLU A 313 -14.67 16.53 -18.22
CA GLU A 313 -15.69 16.87 -17.23
C GLU A 313 -15.32 16.30 -15.86
N LEU A 314 -14.88 15.03 -15.83
CA LEU A 314 -14.54 14.36 -14.58
C LEU A 314 -13.18 14.82 -14.04
N PHE A 315 -12.11 14.73 -14.84
CA PHE A 315 -10.74 15.10 -14.42
C PHE A 315 -10.45 16.60 -14.55
N GLY A 316 -11.44 17.39 -14.96
CA GLY A 316 -11.37 18.86 -14.94
C GLY A 316 -10.52 19.48 -16.04
N GLY A 317 -10.12 18.72 -17.05
CA GLY A 317 -9.29 19.21 -18.13
C GLY A 317 -9.00 18.15 -19.19
N ASP A 318 -8.39 18.58 -20.28
CA ASP A 318 -8.02 17.70 -21.38
C ASP A 318 -6.70 18.13 -22.02
N GLU A 319 -6.11 17.22 -22.79
CA GLU A 319 -4.90 17.46 -23.56
C GLU A 319 -5.19 18.43 -24.72
N THR A 320 -4.39 19.48 -24.87
CA THR A 320 -4.61 20.54 -25.87
C THR A 320 -3.75 20.42 -27.13
N GLY A 321 -2.94 19.38 -27.24
CA GLY A 321 -2.02 19.19 -28.35
C GLY A 321 -0.99 18.09 -28.04
N GLY A 322 0.11 18.10 -28.77
CA GLY A 322 1.21 17.14 -28.57
C GLY A 322 2.04 17.39 -27.31
N THR A 323 2.82 16.39 -26.93
CA THR A 323 3.78 16.44 -25.81
C THR A 323 4.78 17.58 -25.99
N ARG A 324 4.99 18.38 -24.94
CA ARG A 324 5.97 19.47 -24.89
C ARG A 324 7.01 19.21 -23.82
N THR A 325 8.14 19.90 -23.93
CA THR A 325 9.20 19.86 -22.93
C THR A 325 8.98 20.97 -21.91
N HIS A 326 8.67 20.58 -20.67
CA HIS A 326 8.41 21.49 -19.57
C HIS A 326 9.60 21.58 -18.60
N SER A 327 9.92 22.78 -18.15
CA SER A 327 11.07 23.08 -17.30
C SER A 327 10.68 23.67 -15.94
N ALA A 328 9.43 24.08 -15.74
CA ALA A 328 8.98 24.56 -14.45
C ALA A 328 7.48 24.34 -14.21
N VAL A 329 7.13 24.21 -12.94
CA VAL A 329 5.75 24.35 -12.43
C VAL A 329 5.65 25.64 -11.63
N VAL A 330 4.61 26.43 -11.88
CA VAL A 330 4.34 27.71 -11.21
C VAL A 330 3.00 27.60 -10.49
N VAL A 331 3.03 27.82 -9.17
CA VAL A 331 1.82 27.78 -8.35
C VAL A 331 0.98 29.02 -8.66
N LYS A 332 -0.28 28.83 -9.02
CA LYS A 332 -1.24 29.91 -9.27
C LYS A 332 -2.10 30.18 -8.06
N ASP A 333 -2.44 29.12 -7.33
CA ASP A 333 -3.39 29.20 -6.24
C ASP A 333 -2.95 28.26 -5.13
N ALA A 334 -2.65 28.84 -3.96
CA ALA A 334 -2.21 28.07 -2.80
C ALA A 334 -3.38 27.26 -2.22
N VAL A 335 -3.12 26.00 -1.88
CA VAL A 335 -4.12 25.08 -1.30
C VAL A 335 -3.81 24.70 0.15
N GLY A 336 -2.68 25.15 0.69
CA GLY A 336 -2.24 24.96 2.07
C GLY A 336 -1.27 26.07 2.53
N ASP A 337 -0.57 25.80 3.63
CA ASP A 337 0.34 26.73 4.33
C ASP A 337 1.84 26.52 4.01
N ARG A 338 2.20 25.50 3.21
CA ARG A 338 3.56 25.09 2.83
C ARG A 338 4.07 25.77 1.57
N VAL A 339 3.18 26.10 0.63
CA VAL A 339 3.54 26.68 -0.67
C VAL A 339 2.72 27.92 -0.96
N GLU A 340 3.40 29.01 -1.32
CA GLU A 340 2.76 30.27 -1.65
C GLU A 340 2.43 30.37 -3.15
N ALA A 341 1.37 31.13 -3.48
CA ALA A 341 1.08 31.48 -4.87
C ALA A 341 2.26 32.24 -5.49
N GLY A 342 2.63 31.87 -6.72
CA GLY A 342 3.83 32.37 -7.38
C GLY A 342 5.10 31.56 -7.09
N SER A 343 5.07 30.55 -6.22
CA SER A 343 6.21 29.65 -6.03
C SER A 343 6.55 28.90 -7.32
N HIS A 344 7.84 28.72 -7.58
CA HIS A 344 8.38 28.05 -8.77
C HIS A 344 9.10 26.75 -8.39
N PHE A 345 8.77 25.66 -9.07
CA PHE A 345 9.45 24.37 -8.95
C PHE A 345 10.13 24.03 -10.27
N ALA A 346 11.44 23.79 -10.24
CA ALA A 346 12.20 23.42 -11.43
C ALA A 346 11.98 21.94 -11.80
N LEU A 347 11.70 21.70 -13.08
CA LEU A 347 11.61 20.38 -13.69
C LEU A 347 12.88 20.09 -14.51
N SER A 348 13.28 18.83 -14.59
CA SER A 348 14.43 18.36 -15.39
C SER A 348 14.15 18.29 -16.90
N ARG A 349 13.49 19.30 -17.49
CA ARG A 349 13.10 19.36 -18.92
C ARG A 349 12.37 18.09 -19.38
N ILE A 350 11.18 17.88 -18.84
CA ILE A 350 10.44 16.62 -18.93
C ILE A 350 9.40 16.73 -20.04
N GLN A 351 9.22 15.65 -20.81
CA GLN A 351 8.21 15.61 -21.87
C GLN A 351 6.85 15.21 -21.28
N LEU A 352 5.92 16.15 -21.22
CA LEU A 352 4.56 15.93 -20.71
C LEU A 352 3.52 16.57 -21.65
N PRO A 353 2.28 16.06 -21.69
CA PRO A 353 1.22 16.70 -22.47
C PRO A 353 0.80 18.03 -21.83
N SER A 354 0.51 19.02 -22.66
CA SER A 354 -0.09 20.28 -22.19
C SER A 354 -1.60 20.11 -22.01
N TRP A 355 -2.12 20.60 -20.89
CA TRP A 355 -3.54 20.50 -20.53
C TRP A 355 -4.23 21.86 -20.43
N THR A 356 -5.50 21.92 -20.80
CA THR A 356 -6.40 23.03 -20.43
C THR A 356 -7.32 22.61 -19.30
N ALA A 357 -7.60 23.54 -18.40
CA ALA A 357 -8.64 23.35 -17.40
C ALA A 357 -10.02 23.63 -18.02
N ASN A 358 -10.93 22.66 -17.91
CA ASN A 358 -12.30 22.76 -18.36
C ASN A 358 -13.20 23.26 -17.21
N GLY A 359 -12.97 24.50 -16.77
CA GLY A 359 -13.66 25.09 -15.62
C GLY A 359 -13.15 24.64 -14.24
N ALA A 360 -12.22 23.68 -14.19
CA ALA A 360 -11.55 23.29 -12.96
C ALA A 360 -10.66 24.42 -12.41
N ARG A 361 -10.48 24.44 -11.09
CA ARG A 361 -9.57 25.37 -10.42
C ARG A 361 -8.13 24.95 -10.72
N VAL A 362 -7.34 25.84 -11.30
CA VAL A 362 -5.92 25.58 -11.60
C VAL A 362 -5.08 25.92 -10.37
N ILE A 363 -4.46 24.90 -9.78
CA ILE A 363 -3.56 25.05 -8.63
C ILE A 363 -2.18 25.48 -9.09
N ALA A 364 -1.69 24.86 -10.18
CA ALA A 364 -0.40 25.18 -10.77
C ALA A 364 -0.41 25.00 -12.29
N THR A 365 0.44 25.76 -12.98
CA THR A 365 0.66 25.66 -14.43
C THR A 365 2.09 25.28 -14.74
N PHE A 366 2.34 24.76 -15.93
CA PHE A 366 3.68 24.76 -16.52
C PHE A 366 4.11 26.17 -16.92
N GLU A 367 5.37 26.33 -17.33
CA GLU A 367 5.92 27.62 -17.79
C GLU A 367 5.21 28.19 -19.02
N ASP A 368 4.59 27.34 -19.85
CA ASP A 368 3.83 27.75 -21.03
C ASP A 368 2.37 28.14 -20.73
N GLY A 369 1.98 28.11 -19.45
CA GLY A 369 0.64 28.47 -18.98
C GLY A 369 -0.38 27.33 -19.03
N SER A 370 -0.03 26.17 -19.58
CA SER A 370 -0.90 24.98 -19.53
C SER A 370 -1.00 24.42 -18.10
N ALA A 371 -2.11 23.77 -17.77
CA ALA A 371 -2.36 23.28 -16.42
C ALA A 371 -1.42 22.12 -16.06
N ALA A 372 -0.77 22.21 -14.90
CA ALA A 372 0.07 21.16 -14.34
C ALA A 372 -0.63 20.44 -13.16
N ILE A 373 -1.40 21.19 -12.37
CA ILE A 373 -2.24 20.65 -11.30
C ILE A 373 -3.60 21.34 -11.34
N THR A 374 -4.68 20.56 -11.37
CA THR A 374 -6.06 21.05 -11.29
C THR A 374 -6.81 20.41 -10.13
N LEU A 375 -7.81 21.13 -9.64
CA LEU A 375 -8.78 20.66 -8.67
C LEU A 375 -10.18 20.86 -9.27
N ASN A 376 -10.89 19.75 -9.48
CA ASN A 376 -12.21 19.73 -10.06
C ASN A 376 -13.23 19.22 -9.05
N LYS A 377 -14.42 19.84 -9.02
CA LYS A 377 -15.57 19.32 -8.27
C LYS A 377 -16.49 18.62 -9.26
N TYR A 378 -16.90 17.40 -8.95
CA TYR A 378 -17.80 16.60 -9.79
C TYR A 378 -18.81 15.87 -8.90
N GLY A 379 -20.10 16.09 -9.13
CA GLY A 379 -21.15 15.69 -8.19
C GLY A 379 -20.88 16.24 -6.77
N GLN A 380 -20.88 15.36 -5.77
CA GLN A 380 -20.56 15.70 -4.39
C GLN A 380 -19.07 15.58 -4.06
N GLY A 381 -18.26 14.98 -4.95
CA GLY A 381 -16.86 14.67 -4.72
C GLY A 381 -15.89 15.64 -5.37
N MET A 382 -14.62 15.21 -5.42
CA MET A 382 -13.52 16.02 -5.91
C MET A 382 -12.44 15.18 -6.58
N ILE A 383 -11.83 15.73 -7.62
CA ILE A 383 -10.68 15.14 -8.27
C ILE A 383 -9.55 16.16 -8.28
N VAL A 384 -8.37 15.72 -7.87
CA VAL A 384 -7.11 16.41 -8.12
C VAL A 384 -6.42 15.71 -9.27
N THR A 385 -6.07 16.45 -10.31
CA THR A 385 -5.27 15.95 -11.43
C THR A 385 -3.89 16.58 -11.38
N ILE A 386 -2.84 15.77 -11.33
CA ILE A 386 -1.42 16.16 -11.32
C ILE A 386 -0.79 15.55 -12.57
N ILE A 387 -0.39 16.38 -13.54
CA ILE A 387 0.06 15.90 -14.87
C ILE A 387 1.38 15.12 -14.81
N PRO A 388 2.41 15.53 -14.05
CA PRO A 388 3.56 14.67 -13.82
C PRO A 388 3.18 13.38 -13.10
N ASP A 389 3.88 12.29 -13.38
CA ASP A 389 3.72 11.05 -12.61
C ASP A 389 4.11 11.25 -11.14
N ALA A 390 3.62 10.37 -10.27
CA ALA A 390 3.79 10.50 -8.83
C ALA A 390 5.26 10.62 -8.41
N TRP A 391 6.16 9.86 -9.05
CA TRP A 391 7.58 9.90 -8.72
C TRP A 391 8.22 11.22 -9.15
N THR A 392 7.99 11.64 -10.39
CA THR A 392 8.44 12.95 -10.90
C THR A 392 7.91 14.09 -10.03
N ALA A 393 6.63 14.06 -9.68
CA ALA A 393 5.99 15.06 -8.84
C ALA A 393 6.63 15.11 -7.43
N ALA A 394 6.88 13.97 -6.81
CA ALA A 394 7.51 13.89 -5.50
C ALA A 394 8.96 14.39 -5.51
N GLN A 395 9.71 14.14 -6.59
CA GLN A 395 11.10 14.60 -6.69
C GLN A 395 11.22 16.11 -6.88
N HIS A 396 10.34 16.69 -7.70
CA HIS A 396 10.48 18.08 -8.15
C HIS A 396 9.65 19.09 -7.36
N MET A 397 8.51 18.66 -6.80
CA MET A 397 7.57 19.54 -6.12
C MET A 397 6.96 18.88 -4.87
N PRO A 398 7.78 18.32 -3.96
CA PRO A 398 7.31 17.51 -2.84
C PRO A 398 6.31 18.25 -1.95
N GLU A 399 6.61 19.49 -1.55
CA GLU A 399 5.72 20.24 -0.66
C GLU A 399 4.37 20.56 -1.33
N LEU A 400 4.36 20.92 -2.61
CA LEU A 400 3.13 21.16 -3.37
C LEU A 400 2.27 19.89 -3.48
N VAL A 401 2.90 18.74 -3.71
CA VAL A 401 2.20 17.45 -3.77
C VAL A 401 1.64 17.08 -2.40
N ARG A 402 2.41 17.26 -1.31
CA ARG A 402 1.95 17.02 0.06
C ARG A 402 0.73 17.86 0.40
N GLU A 403 0.75 19.16 0.10
CA GLU A 403 -0.42 20.03 0.32
C GLU A 403 -1.64 19.57 -0.46
N THR A 404 -1.43 19.17 -1.71
CA THR A 404 -2.53 18.77 -2.58
C THR A 404 -3.17 17.46 -2.11
N ILE A 405 -2.35 16.50 -1.65
CA ILE A 405 -2.83 15.27 -0.99
C ILE A 405 -3.54 15.60 0.33
N GLU A 406 -2.96 16.46 1.17
CA GLU A 406 -3.55 16.90 2.43
C GLU A 406 -4.91 17.57 2.21
N ARG A 407 -5.04 18.39 1.16
CA ARG A 407 -6.29 19.01 0.74
C ARG A 407 -7.31 17.97 0.29
N ALA A 408 -6.90 16.98 -0.51
CA ALA A 408 -7.76 15.89 -0.95
C ALA A 408 -8.28 15.08 0.25
N MET A 409 -7.41 14.68 1.18
CA MET A 409 -7.79 13.98 2.41
C MET A 409 -8.73 14.82 3.29
N SER A 410 -8.40 16.09 3.51
CA SER A 410 -9.23 16.98 4.32
C SER A 410 -10.64 17.18 3.76
N SER A 411 -10.81 17.05 2.44
CA SER A 411 -12.12 17.17 1.81
C SER A 411 -13.07 16.00 2.08
N THR A 412 -12.56 14.84 2.51
CA THR A 412 -13.38 13.71 2.99
C THR A 412 -13.80 13.88 4.47
N GLY A 413 -13.39 14.99 5.10
CA GLY A 413 -13.61 15.25 6.53
C GLY A 413 -12.64 14.51 7.45
N VAL A 414 -11.57 13.91 6.92
CA VAL A 414 -10.53 13.23 7.69
C VAL A 414 -9.15 13.75 7.27
N ALA A 415 -8.60 14.67 8.06
CA ALA A 415 -7.26 15.20 7.82
C ALA A 415 -6.15 14.19 8.19
N PRO A 416 -4.94 14.29 7.59
CA PRO A 416 -3.78 13.58 8.08
C PRO A 416 -3.47 13.97 9.53
N LEU A 417 -2.91 13.03 10.29
CA LEU A 417 -2.63 13.21 11.74
C LEU A 417 -1.26 13.82 11.99
N VAL A 418 -0.31 13.48 11.13
CA VAL A 418 1.10 13.77 11.29
C VAL A 418 1.72 13.97 9.92
N ASP A 419 2.66 14.90 9.89
CA ASP A 419 3.54 15.11 8.77
C ASP A 419 4.89 14.43 9.04
N ILE A 420 5.30 13.53 8.15
CA ILE A 420 6.53 12.75 8.28
C ILE A 420 7.54 13.26 7.24
N VAL A 421 8.55 14.02 7.67
CA VAL A 421 9.49 14.70 6.77
C VAL A 421 10.89 14.08 6.89
N GLY A 422 11.62 13.94 5.79
CA GLY A 422 12.96 13.34 5.76
C GLY A 422 12.98 11.86 5.39
N THR A 423 11.87 11.32 4.90
CA THR A 423 11.79 9.96 4.37
C THR A 423 12.26 9.89 2.91
N ASN A 424 12.49 8.67 2.41
CA ASN A 424 12.90 8.40 1.04
C ASN A 424 12.26 7.11 0.52
N GLU A 425 12.58 6.68 -0.70
CA GLU A 425 12.02 5.48 -1.31
C GLU A 425 12.35 4.20 -0.54
N LYS A 426 13.34 4.22 0.35
CA LYS A 426 13.75 3.09 1.21
C LYS A 426 13.14 3.15 2.61
N THR A 427 12.02 3.85 2.76
CA THR A 427 11.31 3.98 4.04
C THR A 427 9.96 3.29 3.97
N ASP A 428 9.64 2.42 4.92
CA ASP A 428 8.25 2.00 5.15
C ASP A 428 7.69 2.74 6.35
N MET A 429 6.38 3.00 6.33
CA MET A 429 5.70 3.74 7.39
C MET A 429 4.27 3.26 7.60
N ALA A 430 3.80 3.41 8.82
CA ALA A 430 2.41 3.20 9.22
C ALA A 430 1.99 4.26 10.23
N VAL A 431 0.72 4.67 10.19
CA VAL A 431 0.13 5.63 11.13
C VAL A 431 -1.20 5.07 11.61
N GLY A 432 -1.39 4.98 12.92
CA GLY A 432 -2.61 4.48 13.54
C GLY A 432 -3.23 5.51 14.48
N ARG A 433 -4.55 5.60 14.52
CA ARG A 433 -5.27 6.41 15.52
C ARG A 433 -5.26 5.69 16.86
N THR A 434 -5.25 6.47 17.93
CA THR A 434 -5.53 5.97 19.29
C THR A 434 -6.61 6.84 19.92
N PRO A 435 -7.27 6.38 21.01
CA PRO A 435 -8.23 7.21 21.72
C PRO A 435 -7.65 8.56 22.21
N GLU A 436 -6.35 8.60 22.48
CA GLU A 436 -5.66 9.75 23.07
C GLU A 436 -4.80 10.55 22.07
N GLY A 437 -4.71 10.10 20.82
CA GLY A 437 -3.87 10.71 19.79
C GLY A 437 -3.61 9.77 18.61
N PHE A 438 -2.34 9.48 18.33
CA PHE A 438 -1.93 8.61 17.23
C PHE A 438 -0.56 7.97 17.45
N ARG A 439 -0.26 6.95 16.66
CA ARG A 439 1.02 6.26 16.64
C ARG A 439 1.62 6.29 15.25
N VAL A 440 2.94 6.27 15.18
CA VAL A 440 3.71 6.28 13.94
C VAL A 440 4.80 5.23 14.05
N ALA A 441 4.95 4.40 13.02
CA ALA A 441 6.10 3.53 12.84
C ALA A 441 6.84 3.96 11.58
N VAL A 442 8.16 4.08 11.67
CA VAL A 442 9.05 4.39 10.54
C VAL A 442 10.16 3.36 10.50
N ILE A 443 10.28 2.67 9.37
CA ILE A 443 11.31 1.67 9.10
C ILE A 443 12.28 2.23 8.08
N ASN A 444 13.57 2.11 8.38
CA ASN A 444 14.64 2.55 7.52
C ASN A 444 15.34 1.34 6.89
N HIS A 445 15.13 1.11 5.59
CA HIS A 445 15.80 0.04 4.84
C HIS A 445 17.19 0.45 4.33
N ASN A 446 17.65 1.68 4.58
CA ASN A 446 19.02 2.10 4.29
C ASN A 446 20.00 1.41 5.25
N SER A 447 21.27 1.32 4.84
CA SER A 447 22.35 0.84 5.71
C SER A 447 22.73 1.84 6.80
N GLY A 448 22.61 3.14 6.52
CA GLY A 448 22.91 4.23 7.44
C GLY A 448 21.69 4.71 8.24
N GLU A 449 21.96 5.44 9.31
CA GLU A 449 20.95 6.17 10.08
C GLU A 449 20.26 7.25 9.21
N MET A 450 18.97 7.46 9.43
CA MET A 450 18.17 8.49 8.77
C MET A 450 17.49 9.37 9.82
N GLU A 451 17.51 10.69 9.65
CA GLU A 451 16.74 11.61 10.49
C GLU A 451 15.36 11.87 9.88
N VAL A 452 14.31 11.71 10.69
CA VAL A 452 12.93 12.00 10.31
C VAL A 452 12.34 13.00 11.30
N MET A 453 11.65 14.01 10.78
CA MET A 453 10.87 14.94 11.55
C MET A 453 9.40 14.51 11.55
N LEU A 454 8.82 14.36 12.73
CA LEU A 454 7.40 14.10 12.92
C LEU A 454 6.74 15.37 13.46
N ARG A 455 5.83 15.94 12.67
CA ARG A 455 5.09 17.15 13.02
C ARG A 455 3.60 16.82 13.17
N PRO A 456 3.04 16.82 14.39
CA PRO A 456 1.60 16.68 14.58
C PRO A 456 0.83 17.78 13.83
N LEU A 457 -0.24 17.42 13.14
CA LEU A 457 -1.11 18.39 12.46
C LEU A 457 -2.24 18.83 13.40
N LYS A 458 -2.76 20.07 13.20
CA LYS A 458 -3.54 20.95 14.12
C LYS A 458 -4.85 20.38 14.74
N THR A 459 -5.10 19.08 14.73
CA THR A 459 -6.35 18.45 15.17
C THR A 459 -6.35 17.96 16.63
N LEU A 460 -5.25 18.08 17.37
CA LEU A 460 -5.17 17.69 18.78
C LEU A 460 -4.91 18.91 19.66
N ASP A 461 -5.30 18.85 20.94
CA ASP A 461 -4.85 19.84 21.93
C ASP A 461 -3.35 19.61 22.20
N VAL A 462 -2.54 20.12 21.27
CA VAL A 462 -1.09 19.88 21.16
C VAL A 462 -0.35 20.31 22.43
N ARG A 463 -0.90 21.29 23.17
CA ARG A 463 -0.24 21.86 24.36
C ARG A 463 -0.12 20.86 25.50
N ALA A 464 -1.13 20.01 25.65
CA ALA A 464 -1.18 18.97 26.67
C ALA A 464 -0.67 17.61 26.16
N SER A 465 0.03 17.53 25.03
CA SER A 465 0.44 16.25 24.43
C SER A 465 1.96 16.10 24.31
N GLY A 466 2.44 14.87 24.23
CA GLY A 466 3.87 14.54 24.11
C GLY A 466 4.13 13.23 23.38
N TRP A 467 5.39 13.02 23.02
CA TRP A 467 5.84 11.80 22.35
C TRP A 467 6.37 10.78 23.33
N VAL A 468 6.04 9.50 23.08
CA VAL A 468 6.56 8.35 23.82
C VAL A 468 7.14 7.35 22.82
N ASP A 469 8.34 6.87 23.07
CA ASP A 469 8.90 5.76 22.30
C ASP A 469 8.27 4.43 22.77
N LEU A 470 7.63 3.71 21.86
CA LEU A 470 6.89 2.49 22.19
C LEU A 470 7.80 1.31 22.55
N VAL A 471 9.07 1.34 22.12
CA VAL A 471 10.05 0.28 22.40
C VAL A 471 10.65 0.47 23.80
N SER A 472 11.12 1.68 24.09
CA SER A 472 11.77 2.00 25.37
C SER A 472 10.81 2.47 26.46
N ARG A 473 9.58 2.86 26.10
CA ARG A 473 8.57 3.51 26.95
C ARG A 473 8.99 4.86 27.53
N ASN A 474 10.07 5.45 27.02
CA ASN A 474 10.55 6.74 27.46
C ASN A 474 9.73 7.89 26.84
N LYS A 475 9.40 8.90 27.66
CA LYS A 475 8.90 10.19 27.19
C LYS A 475 10.04 10.89 26.42
N LEU A 476 9.73 11.44 25.25
CA LEU A 476 10.69 12.19 24.44
C LEU A 476 10.47 13.68 24.65
N GLU A 477 11.56 14.41 24.87
CA GLU A 477 11.52 15.86 25.03
C GLU A 477 11.15 16.55 23.71
N THR A 478 10.22 17.49 23.79
CA THR A 478 9.81 18.34 22.67
C THR A 478 10.06 19.80 23.03
N SER A 479 10.97 20.44 22.30
CA SER A 479 11.35 21.84 22.52
C SER A 479 10.53 22.83 21.70
N THR A 480 9.79 22.36 20.69
CA THR A 480 9.03 23.23 19.78
C THR A 480 7.59 23.42 20.25
N ALA A 481 7.04 24.60 19.97
CA ALA A 481 5.66 24.95 20.34
C ALA A 481 4.60 24.09 19.64
N ASP A 482 4.91 23.55 18.46
CA ASP A 482 4.08 22.63 17.69
C ASP A 482 4.28 21.16 18.08
N ARG A 483 5.14 20.87 19.07
CA ARG A 483 5.52 19.53 19.53
C ARG A 483 6.09 18.62 18.43
N SER A 484 6.62 19.21 17.36
CA SER A 484 7.44 18.50 16.38
C SER A 484 8.65 17.85 17.05
N ILE A 485 9.05 16.69 16.55
CA ILE A 485 10.24 15.98 17.03
C ILE A 485 11.09 15.49 15.86
N ARG A 486 12.41 15.60 15.99
CA ARG A 486 13.39 14.96 15.09
C ARG A 486 13.86 13.68 15.73
N VAL A 487 13.80 12.59 14.98
CA VAL A 487 14.13 11.25 15.45
C VAL A 487 15.08 10.58 14.48
N LYS A 488 16.13 9.99 15.03
CA LYS A 488 17.09 9.16 14.31
C LYS A 488 16.58 7.73 14.21
N ILE A 489 16.33 7.28 12.98
CA ILE A 489 15.90 5.93 12.65
C ILE A 489 17.16 5.12 12.29
N PRO A 490 17.50 4.06 13.05
CA PRO A 490 18.69 3.28 12.80
C PRO A 490 18.63 2.61 11.41
N GLY A 491 19.79 2.47 10.76
CA GLY A 491 19.89 1.73 9.51
C GLY A 491 19.43 0.28 9.68
N ARG A 492 18.64 -0.22 8.73
CA ARG A 492 18.00 -1.55 8.75
C ARG A 492 17.18 -1.80 10.02
N GLY A 493 16.58 -0.75 10.59
CA GLY A 493 15.80 -0.82 11.81
C GLY A 493 14.60 0.11 11.78
N PHE A 494 13.99 0.35 12.94
CA PHE A 494 12.77 1.14 13.04
C PHE A 494 12.71 2.01 14.30
N ARG A 495 11.76 2.94 14.31
CA ARG A 495 11.19 3.57 15.50
C ARG A 495 9.68 3.47 15.44
N ALA A 496 9.06 3.28 16.60
CA ALA A 496 7.63 3.32 16.77
C ALA A 496 7.30 4.25 17.93
N LEU A 497 6.51 5.29 17.68
CA LEU A 497 6.30 6.41 18.58
C LEU A 497 4.80 6.68 18.72
N GLU A 498 4.38 7.06 19.92
CA GLU A 498 3.02 7.48 20.23
C GLU A 498 3.01 8.97 20.54
N PHE A 499 2.15 9.72 19.86
CA PHE A 499 1.78 11.06 20.26
C PHE A 499 0.46 10.99 21.00
N ARG A 500 0.47 11.31 22.29
CA ARG A 500 -0.71 11.23 23.16
C ARG A 500 -0.81 12.43 24.06
N ARG A 501 -2.03 12.72 24.53
CA ARG A 501 -2.25 13.63 25.64
C ARG A 501 -1.45 13.15 26.86
N ALA A 502 -0.77 14.07 27.53
CA ALA A 502 -0.21 13.86 28.84
C ALA A 502 -1.38 13.47 29.75
N SER A 503 -1.31 12.27 30.34
CA SER A 503 -2.14 11.95 31.49
C SER A 503 -1.92 13.04 32.54
N ALA A 504 -3.02 13.49 33.15
CA ALA A 504 -2.93 14.17 34.44
C ALA A 504 -2.42 13.09 35.43
N ASP A 505 -1.10 12.97 35.54
CA ASP A 505 -0.45 12.16 36.57
C ASP A 505 -0.81 12.71 37.97
#